data_AF-N9M5H7-F1
#
_entry.id   AF-N9M5H7-F1
#
_cell.length_a   1.000
_cell.length_b   1.000
_cell.length_c   1.000
_cell.angle_alpha   90.00
_cell.angle_beta   90.00
_cell.angle_gamma   90.00
#
_symmetry.space_group_name_H-M   'P 1'
#
loop_
_entity.id
_entity.type
_entity.pdbx_description
1 polymer ?
#
loop_
_entity_poly.entity_id
_entity_poly.type
_entity_poly.pdbx_seq_one_letter_code
_entity_poly.pdbx_strand_id
1 'polypeptide(L)'
;MFFMFKGKSFDNFLKLSTYMFWLLTMWSIGMALYNKYMGYSENIDMGPTFTFMFFAFFSKYQYAIQYWLSQLETINTQERTRQLKTDSDQSNSKI
;
A
#
# COMPACT_ATOMS: atom_id res chain seq x y z
N MET A 1 1.84 19.03 -8.01
CA MET A 1 1.91 18.14 -9.20
C MET A 1 2.39 16.79 -8.72
N PHE A 2 1.47 15.93 -8.29
CA PHE A 2 1.80 14.59 -7.82
C PHE A 2 2.27 13.78 -9.04
N PHE A 3 3.49 13.25 -8.99
CA PHE A 3 4.06 12.45 -10.07
C PHE A 3 3.19 11.21 -10.27
N MET A 4 2.25 11.30 -11.20
CA MET A 4 1.53 10.14 -11.70
C MET A 4 2.57 9.36 -12.51
N PHE A 5 3.14 8.30 -11.93
CA PHE A 5 3.92 7.31 -12.66
C PHE A 5 2.98 6.52 -13.60
N LYS A 6 2.34 7.23 -14.55
CA LYS A 6 1.41 6.69 -15.54
C LYS A 6 2.21 6.19 -16.74
N GLY A 7 3.18 5.32 -16.48
CA GLY A 7 4.04 4.73 -17.50
C GLY A 7 3.64 3.28 -17.73
N LYS A 8 3.47 2.88 -18.99
CA LYS A 8 3.28 1.48 -19.40
C LYS A 8 4.37 0.55 -18.79
N SER A 9 5.58 1.08 -18.58
CA SER A 9 6.67 0.39 -17.90
C SER A 9 6.41 0.14 -16.41
N PHE A 10 5.87 1.13 -15.69
CA PHE A 10 5.53 1.01 -14.27
C PHE A 10 4.35 0.06 -14.05
N ASP A 11 3.34 0.11 -14.91
CA ASP A 11 2.23 -0.86 -14.92
C ASP A 11 2.72 -2.30 -15.07
N ASN A 12 3.62 -2.52 -16.02
CA ASN A 12 4.21 -3.84 -16.26
C ASN A 12 5.09 -4.28 -15.08
N PHE A 13 5.83 -3.36 -14.47
CA PHE A 13 6.61 -3.64 -13.26
C PHE A 13 5.71 -4.04 -12.09
N LEU A 14 4.60 -3.34 -11.84
CA LEU A 14 3.66 -3.68 -10.79
C LEU A 14 3.00 -5.04 -11.02
N LYS A 15 2.60 -5.32 -12.27
CA LYS A 15 2.06 -6.63 -12.65
C LYS A 15 3.07 -7.76 -12.45
N LEU A 16 4.30 -7.56 -12.93
CA LEU A 16 5.39 -8.53 -12.76
C LEU A 16 5.68 -8.77 -11.28
N SER A 17 5.79 -7.69 -10.49
CA SER A 17 6.01 -7.75 -9.04
C SER A 17 4.89 -8.51 -8.35
N THR A 18 3.63 -8.25 -8.73
CA THR A 18 2.47 -8.97 -8.20
C THR A 18 2.61 -10.48 -8.43
N TYR A 19 2.92 -10.89 -9.66
CA TYR A 19 3.10 -12.32 -9.97
C TYR A 19 4.30 -12.93 -9.24
N MET A 20 5.42 -12.22 -9.15
CA MET A 20 6.60 -12.68 -8.42
C MET A 20 6.32 -12.90 -6.94
N PHE A 21 5.64 -11.96 -6.29
CA PHE A 21 5.27 -12.12 -4.88
C PHE A 21 4.25 -13.24 -4.66
N TRP A 22 3.31 -13.45 -5.58
CA TRP A 22 2.41 -14.61 -5.51
C TRP A 22 3.15 -15.94 -5.67
N LEU A 23 4.13 -16.01 -6.57
CA LEU A 23 4.99 -17.19 -6.72
C LEU A 23 5.77 -17.46 -5.42
N LEU A 24 6.37 -16.43 -4.82
CA LEU A 24 7.08 -16.53 -3.54
C LEU A 24 6.15 -16.92 -2.38
N THR A 25 4.90 -16.46 -2.39
CA THR A 25 3.88 -16.87 -1.42
C THR A 25 3.64 -18.38 -1.51
N MET A 26 3.39 -18.89 -2.72
CA MET A 26 3.17 -20.33 -2.93
C MET A 26 4.41 -21.15 -2.56
N TRP A 27 5.60 -20.66 -2.89
CA TRP A 27 6.86 -21.31 -2.52
C TRP A 27 7.07 -21.34 -1.01
N SER A 28 6.78 -20.24 -0.32
CA SER A 28 6.87 -20.15 1.13
C SER A 28 5.92 -21.12 1.82
N ILE A 29 4.67 -21.24 1.33
CA ILE A 29 3.71 -22.23 1.83
C ILE A 29 4.26 -23.64 1.64
N GLY A 30 4.80 -23.93 0.45
CA GLY A 30 5.42 -25.22 0.14
C GLY A 30 6.57 -25.57 1.09
N MET A 31 7.48 -24.61 1.35
CA MET A 31 8.59 -24.79 2.28
C MET A 31 8.13 -24.98 3.73
N ALA A 32 7.13 -24.21 4.17
CA ALA A 32 6.60 -24.33 5.53
C ALA A 32 5.97 -25.72 5.76
N LEU A 33 5.22 -26.23 4.78
CA LEU A 33 4.65 -27.58 4.82
C LEU A 33 5.72 -28.66 4.73
N TYR A 34 6.71 -28.50 3.83
CA TYR A 34 7.82 -29.44 3.67
C TYR A 34 8.63 -29.58 4.98
N ASN A 35 8.98 -28.46 5.62
CA ASN A 35 9.73 -28.47 6.86
C ASN A 35 8.97 -29.14 8.00
N LYS A 36 7.64 -28.93 8.08
CA LYS A 36 6.81 -29.62 9.06
C LYS A 36 6.71 -31.12 8.78
N TYR A 37 6.54 -31.52 7.53
CA TYR A 37 6.44 -32.92 7.15
C TYR A 37 7.75 -33.69 7.42
N MET A 38 8.89 -33.07 7.13
CA MET A 38 10.21 -33.65 7.39
C MET A 38 10.65 -33.57 8.87
N GLY A 39 9.86 -32.93 9.73
CA GLY A 39 10.20 -32.77 11.15
C GLY A 39 11.32 -31.76 11.43
N TYR A 40 11.68 -30.91 10.45
CA TYR A 40 12.66 -29.84 10.65
C TYR A 40 12.12 -28.66 11.46
N SER A 41 10.80 -28.56 11.63
CA SER A 41 10.15 -27.54 12.44
C SER A 41 8.94 -28.11 13.17
N GLU A 42 8.82 -27.80 14.46
CA GLU A 42 7.67 -28.16 15.29
C GLU A 42 6.40 -27.40 14.86
N ASN A 43 6.58 -26.17 14.37
CA ASN A 43 5.49 -25.26 13.99
C ASN A 43 5.53 -24.88 12.51
N ILE A 44 4.35 -24.55 11.94
CA ILE A 44 4.27 -23.99 10.59
C ILE A 44 4.58 -22.50 10.70
N ASP A 45 5.76 -22.08 10.26
CA ASP A 45 6.08 -20.66 10.16
C ASP A 45 5.46 -20.06 8.89
N MET A 46 4.41 -19.27 9.07
CA MET A 46 3.70 -18.56 8.00
C MET A 46 4.17 -17.11 7.84
N GLY A 47 5.13 -16.63 8.64
CA GLY A 47 5.63 -15.25 8.59
C GLY A 47 6.05 -14.81 7.18
N PRO A 48 6.90 -15.60 6.47
CA PRO A 48 7.30 -15.27 5.11
C PRO A 48 6.12 -15.29 4.12
N THR A 49 5.16 -16.21 4.30
CA THR A 49 3.95 -16.29 3.47
C THR A 49 3.13 -15.01 3.56
N PHE A 50 2.84 -14.54 4.79
CA PHE A 50 2.09 -13.30 4.98
C PHE A 50 2.84 -12.08 4.45
N THR A 51 4.16 -12.07 4.57
CA THR A 51 4.99 -10.97 4.06
C THR A 51 4.92 -10.88 2.54
N PHE A 52 5.09 -12.00 1.83
CA PHE A 52 4.95 -12.00 0.37
C PHE A 52 3.52 -11.69 -0.08
N MET A 53 2.52 -12.20 0.63
CA MET A 53 1.12 -11.92 0.33
C MET A 53 0.80 -10.43 0.49
N PHE A 54 1.32 -9.78 1.53
CA PHE A 54 1.22 -8.34 1.73
C PHE A 54 1.81 -7.56 0.53
N PHE A 55 3.03 -7.90 0.10
CA PHE A 55 3.65 -7.23 -1.05
C PHE A 55 2.94 -7.51 -2.38
N ALA A 56 2.37 -8.71 -2.55
CA ALA A 56 1.54 -9.03 -3.71
C ALA A 56 0.29 -8.15 -3.77
N PHE A 57 -0.38 -7.93 -2.63
CA PHE A 57 -1.52 -7.03 -2.57
C PHE A 57 -1.13 -5.57 -2.74
N PHE A 58 -0.03 -5.15 -2.12
CA PHE A 58 0.46 -3.78 -2.22
C PHE A 58 0.76 -3.41 -3.68
N SER A 59 1.48 -4.28 -4.40
CA SER A 59 1.79 -4.06 -5.82
C SER A 59 0.54 -4.06 -6.70
N LYS A 60 -0.44 -4.94 -6.43
CA LYS A 60 -1.71 -5.00 -7.18
C LYS A 60 -2.58 -3.75 -6.96
N TYR A 61 -2.66 -3.25 -5.73
CA TYR A 61 -3.55 -2.15 -5.35
C TYR A 61 -2.87 -0.79 -5.26
N GLN A 62 -1.63 -0.68 -5.78
CA GLN A 62 -0.85 0.55 -5.74
C GLN A 62 -1.62 1.78 -6.25
N TYR A 63 -2.40 1.64 -7.32
CA TYR A 63 -3.22 2.73 -7.84
C TYR A 63 -4.39 3.13 -6.95
N ALA A 64 -5.04 2.16 -6.31
CA ALA A 64 -6.11 2.44 -5.37
C ALA A 64 -5.56 3.16 -4.12
N ILE A 65 -4.40 2.75 -3.64
CA ILE A 65 -3.70 3.39 -2.53
C ILE A 65 -3.34 4.84 -2.90
N GLN A 66 -2.77 5.06 -4.08
CA GLN A 66 -2.45 6.42 -4.56
C GLN A 66 -3.70 7.29 -4.70
N TYR A 67 -4.80 6.73 -5.21
CA TYR A 67 -6.06 7.45 -5.31
C TYR A 67 -6.56 7.91 -3.93
N TRP A 68 -6.59 6.99 -2.95
CA TRP A 68 -7.01 7.33 -1.58
C TRP A 68 -6.09 8.34 -0.90
N LEU A 69 -4.78 8.25 -1.10
CA LEU A 69 -3.84 9.25 -0.61
C LEU A 69 -4.12 10.64 -1.18
N SER A 70 -4.42 10.72 -2.49
CA SER A 70 -4.78 11.99 -3.13
C SER A 70 -6.09 12.57 -2.60
N GLN A 71 -7.08 11.72 -2.31
CA GLN A 71 -8.34 12.14 -1.68
C GLN A 71 -8.10 12.70 -0.27
N LEU A 72 -7.28 12.01 0.54
CA LEU A 72 -6.91 12.49 1.88
C LEU A 72 -6.18 13.84 1.83
N GLU A 73 -5.26 14.03 0.89
CA GLU A 73 -4.57 15.30 0.71
C GLU A 73 -5.54 16.43 0.31
N THR A 74 -6.52 16.12 -0.55
CA THR A 74 -7.56 17.07 -0.97
C THR A 74 -8.41 17.49 0.23
N ILE A 75 -8.87 16.54 1.04
CA ILE A 75 -9.67 16.80 2.25
C ILE A 75 -8.86 17.67 3.23
N ASN A 76 -7.61 17.29 3.50
CA ASN A 76 -6.73 18.04 4.41
C ASN A 76 -6.51 19.50 3.93
N THR A 77 -6.34 19.69 2.62
CA THR A 77 -6.17 21.03 2.04
C THR A 77 -7.44 21.87 2.16
N GLN A 78 -8.60 21.26 1.95
CA GLN A 78 -9.90 21.93 2.14
C GLN A 78 -10.12 22.33 3.60
N GLU A 79 -9.80 21.45 4.56
CA GLU A 79 -9.91 21.75 5.99
C GLU A 79 -8.97 22.88 6.40
N ARG A 80 -7.71 22.85 5.98
CA ARG A 80 -6.76 23.95 6.23
C ARG A 80 -7.25 25.27 5.66
N THR A 81 -7.77 25.26 4.44
CA THR A 81 -8.31 26.48 3.80
C THR A 81 -9.52 27.02 4.56
N ARG A 82 -10.38 26.13 5.08
CA ARG A 82 -11.54 26.51 5.90
C ARG A 82 -11.12 27.13 7.23
N GLN A 83 -10.11 26.57 7.89
CA GLN A 83 -9.56 27.13 9.13
C GLN A 83 -8.99 28.53 8.88
N LEU A 84 -8.18 28.70 7.84
CA LEU A 84 -7.60 30.00 7.47
C LEU A 84 -8.65 31.09 7.18
N LYS A 85 -9.76 30.73 6.51
CA LYS A 85 -10.88 31.65 6.28
C LYS A 85 -11.61 32.03 7.57
N THR A 86 -11.79 31.07 8.47
CA THR A 86 -12.44 31.32 9.76
C THR A 86 -11.60 32.27 10.62
N ASP A 87 -10.28 32.10 10.61
CA ASP A 87 -9.34 32.98 11.32
C ASP A 87 -9.30 34.38 10.70
N SER A 88 -9.36 34.51 9.37
CA SER A 88 -9.41 35.83 8.72
C SER A 88 -10.71 36.59 9.01
N ASP A 89 -11.84 35.89 9.08
CA ASP A 89 -13.15 36.50 9.37
C ASP A 89 -13.26 36.92 10.85
N GLN A 90 -12.65 36.16 11.77
CA GLN A 90 -12.53 36.56 13.18
C GLN A 90 -11.56 37.73 13.40
N SER A 91 -10.52 37.84 12.56
CA SER A 91 -9.60 38.99 12.57
C SER A 91 -10.30 40.28 12.11
N ASN A 92 -11.06 40.22 11.02
CA ASN A 92 -11.76 41.38 10.46
C ASN A 92 -12.97 41.87 11.27
N SER A 93 -13.55 41.04 12.16
CA SER A 93 -14.64 41.44 13.04
C SER A 93 -14.19 42.07 14.37
N LYS A 94 -12.88 42.16 14.60
CA LYS A 94 -12.27 42.82 15.77
C LYS A 94 -11.68 44.21 15.46
N ILE A 95 -11.87 44.71 14.25
CA ILE A 95 -11.57 46.09 13.83
C ILE A 95 -12.90 46.83 13.67
#